data_AF-A0AAE1U1A6-F1
#
_entry.id   AF-A0AAE1U1A6-F1
#
_cell.length_a   1.000
_cell.length_b   1.000
_cell.length_c   1.000
_cell.angle_alpha   90.00
_cell.angle_beta   90.00
_cell.angle_gamma   90.00
#
_symmetry.space_group_name_H-M   'P 1'
#
loop_
_entity.id
_entity.type
_entity.pdbx_description
1 polymer ?
#
loop_
_entity_poly.entity_id
_entity_poly.type
_entity_poly.pdbx_seq_one_letter_code
_entity_poly.pdbx_strand_id
1 'polypeptide(L)'
;MQGEVVLGIKATLKPLNCYACWTNIVPRVQRLRRRAKARAAGKPDVPTKKKIYLKQGVNTITTLVEQKKARLVCIACDVEPIEIVLFLPALCRKMGVPYCILKSKSRLGLLVRRKKTSCIALTDVNQADRTYFIKLIESIKTNYNDRYDEIRKNWDGGQLGAKSACRLAKLERARARELTQKR
;
A
#
# COMPACT_ATOMS: atom_id res chain seq x y z
N MET A 1 18.64 7.23 -2.78
CA MET A 1 17.73 6.80 -1.68
C MET A 1 16.29 6.50 -2.11
N GLN A 2 15.68 7.20 -3.07
CA GLN A 2 14.33 6.83 -3.58
C GLN A 2 14.31 5.55 -4.45
N GLY A 3 15.46 5.12 -4.99
CA GLY A 3 15.57 3.95 -5.88
C GLY A 3 15.50 2.59 -5.18
N GLU A 4 16.08 2.46 -3.99
CA GLU A 4 16.08 1.19 -3.23
C GLU A 4 14.71 0.84 -2.66
N VAL A 5 13.94 1.84 -2.23
CA VAL A 5 12.57 1.62 -1.73
C VAL A 5 11.66 1.08 -2.85
N VAL A 6 11.88 1.48 -4.11
CA VAL A 6 11.09 1.04 -5.26
C VAL A 6 11.46 -0.40 -5.69
N LEU A 7 12.72 -0.80 -5.54
CA LEU A 7 13.17 -2.19 -5.75
C LEU A 7 12.65 -3.12 -4.64
N GLY A 8 12.66 -2.68 -3.38
CA GLY A 8 12.04 -3.40 -2.26
C GLY A 8 10.54 -3.65 -2.46
N ILE A 9 9.83 -2.70 -3.06
CA ILE A 9 8.38 -2.81 -3.31
C ILE A 9 8.01 -3.82 -4.43
N LYS A 10 8.91 -4.09 -5.40
CA LYS A 10 8.67 -5.20 -6.36
C LYS A 10 8.75 -6.56 -5.67
N ALA A 11 9.61 -6.71 -4.66
CA ALA A 11 9.69 -7.92 -3.85
C ALA A 11 8.53 -8.06 -2.85
N THR A 12 8.04 -6.95 -2.26
CA THR A 12 6.96 -6.96 -1.25
C THR A 12 5.60 -7.42 -1.80
N LEU A 13 5.34 -7.23 -3.09
CA LEU A 13 4.08 -7.61 -3.73
C LEU A 13 4.03 -9.05 -4.25
N LYS A 14 5.19 -9.73 -4.36
CA LYS A 14 5.27 -11.12 -4.81
C LYS A 14 4.54 -12.11 -3.87
N PRO A 15 4.69 -12.04 -2.53
CA PRO A 15 3.94 -12.90 -1.61
C PRO A 15 2.45 -12.55 -1.53
N LEU A 16 2.07 -11.31 -1.85
CA LEU A 16 0.67 -10.86 -1.86
C LEU A 16 -0.17 -11.54 -2.97
N ASN A 17 0.47 -12.07 -4.02
CA ASN A 17 -0.22 -12.78 -5.10
C ASN A 17 -0.88 -14.09 -4.63
N CYS A 18 -0.32 -14.74 -3.59
CA CYS A 18 -0.90 -15.94 -2.98
C CYS A 18 -2.24 -15.66 -2.27
N TYR A 19 -2.46 -14.43 -1.82
CA TYR A 19 -3.66 -13.98 -1.11
C TYR A 19 -4.66 -13.25 -2.03
N ALA A 20 -4.46 -13.34 -3.34
CA ALA A 20 -5.31 -12.70 -4.34
C ALA A 20 -6.80 -13.00 -4.10
N CYS A 21 -7.62 -11.99 -4.39
CA CYS A 21 -9.03 -12.00 -4.02
C CYS A 21 -9.80 -13.16 -4.68
N TRP A 22 -10.70 -13.74 -3.90
CA TRP A 22 -11.52 -14.90 -4.26
C TRP A 22 -12.64 -14.59 -5.28
N THR A 23 -12.54 -13.46 -5.98
CA THR A 23 -13.53 -12.94 -6.93
C THR A 23 -13.36 -13.45 -8.34
N ASN A 24 -12.43 -14.37 -8.61
CA ASN A 24 -12.50 -15.12 -9.86
C ASN A 24 -13.85 -15.85 -9.90
N ILE A 25 -14.68 -15.47 -10.89
CA ILE A 25 -15.99 -16.07 -11.12
C ILE A 25 -15.84 -17.59 -11.25
N VAL A 26 -14.81 -18.04 -11.97
CA VAL A 26 -14.55 -19.46 -12.27
C VAL A 26 -14.40 -20.36 -11.02
N PRO A 27 -13.41 -20.18 -10.10
CA PRO A 27 -13.28 -20.99 -8.89
C PRO A 27 -14.43 -20.77 -7.89
N ARG A 28 -15.07 -19.58 -7.87
CA ARG A 28 -16.27 -19.35 -7.05
C ARG A 28 -17.43 -20.23 -7.52
N VAL A 29 -17.74 -20.17 -8.81
CA VAL A 29 -18.79 -20.97 -9.44
C VAL A 29 -18.48 -22.45 -9.32
N GLN A 30 -17.24 -22.87 -9.59
CA GLN A 30 -16.81 -24.26 -9.42
C GLN A 30 -16.96 -24.76 -7.98
N ARG A 31 -16.60 -23.96 -6.96
CA ARG A 31 -16.82 -24.32 -5.55
C ARG A 31 -18.30 -24.48 -5.24
N LEU A 32 -19.13 -23.53 -5.68
CA LEU A 32 -20.57 -23.58 -5.45
C LEU A 32 -21.21 -24.78 -6.15
N ARG A 33 -20.83 -25.06 -7.39
CA ARG A 33 -21.23 -26.28 -8.13
C ARG A 33 -20.80 -27.55 -7.41
N ARG A 34 -19.56 -27.62 -6.89
CA ARG A 34 -19.08 -28.78 -6.12
C ARG A 34 -19.87 -28.98 -4.84
N ARG A 35 -20.15 -27.89 -4.10
CA ARG A 35 -21.00 -27.95 -2.90
C ARG A 35 -22.43 -28.36 -3.23
N ALA A 36 -23.01 -27.82 -4.31
CA ALA A 36 -24.34 -28.21 -4.76
C ALA A 36 -24.42 -29.70 -5.12
N LYS A 37 -23.41 -30.22 -5.85
CA LYS A 37 -23.30 -31.66 -6.14
C LYS A 37 -23.13 -32.51 -4.88
N ALA A 38 -22.32 -32.07 -3.91
CA ALA A 38 -22.14 -32.78 -2.66
C ALA A 38 -23.42 -32.82 -1.82
N ARG A 39 -24.18 -31.72 -1.80
CA ARG A 39 -25.49 -31.62 -1.14
C ARG A 39 -26.53 -32.50 -1.84
N ALA A 40 -26.55 -32.52 -3.17
CA ALA A 40 -27.41 -33.41 -3.96
C ALA A 40 -27.08 -34.89 -3.70
N ALA A 41 -25.81 -35.22 -3.45
CA ALA A 41 -25.37 -36.56 -3.05
C ALA A 41 -25.62 -36.88 -1.55
N GLY A 42 -26.42 -36.08 -0.84
CA GLY A 42 -26.81 -36.34 0.55
C GLY A 42 -25.73 -36.07 1.60
N LYS A 43 -24.57 -35.52 1.23
CA LYS A 43 -23.51 -35.18 2.21
C LYS A 43 -23.88 -33.90 2.98
N PRO A 44 -23.68 -33.85 4.31
CA PRO A 44 -23.96 -32.65 5.10
C PRO A 44 -23.04 -31.49 4.69
N ASP A 45 -23.56 -30.24 4.74
CA ASP A 45 -22.77 -29.04 4.41
C ASP A 45 -21.84 -28.69 5.58
N VAL A 46 -20.63 -29.26 5.55
CA VAL A 46 -19.62 -28.98 6.58
C VAL A 46 -19.05 -27.56 6.39
N PRO A 47 -19.07 -26.70 7.42
CA PRO A 47 -18.52 -25.35 7.34
C PRO A 47 -17.01 -25.43 7.07
N THR A 48 -16.60 -25.07 5.85
CA THR A 48 -15.20 -25.11 5.44
C THR A 48 -14.43 -23.91 5.99
N LYS A 49 -13.18 -24.12 6.44
CA LYS A 49 -12.28 -23.04 6.87
C LYS A 49 -12.18 -21.97 5.79
N LYS A 50 -12.51 -20.73 6.15
CA LYS A 50 -12.45 -19.59 5.24
C LYS A 50 -11.00 -19.32 4.87
N LYS A 51 -10.71 -19.29 3.56
CA LYS A 51 -9.37 -18.91 3.07
C LYS A 51 -9.10 -17.45 3.41
N ILE A 52 -7.83 -17.15 3.67
CA ILE A 52 -7.34 -15.78 3.88
C ILE A 52 -7.24 -15.11 2.50
N TYR A 53 -7.74 -13.87 2.39
CA TYR A 53 -7.69 -13.09 1.16
C TYR A 53 -7.53 -11.60 1.47
N LEU A 54 -7.03 -10.86 0.49
CA LEU A 54 -6.90 -9.41 0.56
C LEU A 54 -8.25 -8.72 0.69
N LYS A 55 -8.35 -7.78 1.62
CA LYS A 55 -9.50 -6.91 1.77
C LYS A 55 -9.26 -5.66 0.92
N GLN A 56 -10.28 -5.22 0.21
CA GLN A 56 -10.18 -4.13 -0.74
C GLN A 56 -11.28 -3.10 -0.52
N GLY A 57 -10.99 -1.87 -0.95
CA GLY A 57 -11.94 -0.76 -0.88
C GLY A 57 -11.88 -0.03 0.46
N VAL A 58 -12.03 1.29 0.39
CA VAL A 58 -11.78 2.20 1.52
C VAL A 58 -12.71 1.89 2.69
N ASN A 59 -14.02 1.76 2.48
CA ASN A 59 -15.00 1.54 3.55
C ASN A 59 -14.77 0.22 4.31
N THR A 60 -14.35 -0.82 3.60
CA THR A 60 -13.99 -2.10 4.24
C THR A 60 -12.70 -1.95 5.05
N ILE A 61 -11.77 -1.14 4.58
CA ILE A 61 -10.47 -0.97 5.23
C ILE A 61 -10.60 -0.09 6.47
N THR A 62 -11.35 1.01 6.40
CA THR A 62 -11.59 1.88 7.56
C THR A 62 -12.20 1.10 8.72
N THR A 63 -13.26 0.33 8.46
CA THR A 63 -13.89 -0.54 9.47
C THR A 63 -12.93 -1.57 10.06
N LEU A 64 -12.03 -2.15 9.24
CA LEU A 64 -11.03 -3.11 9.72
C LEU A 64 -9.92 -2.46 10.55
N VAL A 65 -9.54 -1.23 10.23
CA VAL A 65 -8.52 -0.48 10.98
C VAL A 65 -9.09 0.01 12.30
N GLU A 66 -10.33 0.50 12.32
CA GLU A 66 -11.05 0.86 13.54
C GLU A 66 -11.22 -0.33 14.49
N GLN A 67 -11.52 -1.51 13.93
CA GLN A 67 -11.59 -2.75 14.70
C GLN A 67 -10.21 -3.35 15.07
N LYS A 68 -9.10 -2.72 14.65
CA LYS A 68 -7.72 -3.23 14.81
C LYS A 68 -7.51 -4.66 14.30
N LYS A 69 -8.29 -5.08 13.30
CA LYS A 69 -8.16 -6.39 12.64
C LYS A 69 -7.21 -6.37 11.46
N ALA A 70 -6.86 -5.17 10.97
CA ALA A 70 -5.87 -5.00 9.91
C ALA A 70 -4.46 -5.10 10.49
N ARG A 71 -3.62 -5.95 9.88
CA ARG A 71 -2.20 -6.05 10.22
C ARG A 71 -1.32 -5.16 9.35
N LEU A 72 -1.73 -4.90 8.11
CA LEU A 72 -1.04 -4.02 7.18
C LEU A 72 -2.05 -3.37 6.26
N VAL A 73 -1.91 -2.06 6.04
CA VAL A 73 -2.71 -1.31 5.07
C VAL A 73 -1.79 -0.78 3.98
N CYS A 74 -2.20 -0.92 2.73
CA CYS A 74 -1.49 -0.37 1.59
C CYS A 74 -2.38 0.57 0.80
N ILE A 75 -1.84 1.75 0.53
CA ILE A 75 -2.51 2.92 0.01
C ILE A 75 -1.88 3.28 -1.34
N ALA A 76 -2.68 3.52 -2.37
CA ALA A 76 -2.18 4.10 -3.62
C ALA A 76 -1.99 5.62 -3.50
N CYS A 77 -0.95 6.16 -4.14
CA CYS A 77 -0.71 7.60 -4.19
C CYS A 77 -1.43 8.31 -5.35
N ASP A 78 -1.78 7.59 -6.42
CA ASP A 78 -2.36 8.12 -7.66
C ASP A 78 -3.90 8.03 -7.66
N VAL A 79 -4.52 8.15 -6.49
CA VAL A 79 -5.99 8.07 -6.36
C VAL A 79 -6.62 9.41 -6.74
N GLU A 80 -7.61 9.32 -7.61
CA GLU A 80 -8.44 10.44 -8.05
C GLU A 80 -9.88 10.02 -7.75
N PRO A 81 -10.63 10.73 -6.90
CA PRO A 81 -10.29 11.92 -6.08
C PRO A 81 -9.47 11.59 -4.80
N ILE A 82 -8.62 12.51 -4.34
CA ILE A 82 -7.65 12.28 -3.24
C ILE A 82 -8.28 12.23 -1.84
N GLU A 83 -9.43 12.86 -1.69
CA GLU A 83 -10.23 12.98 -0.48
C GLU A 83 -10.58 11.60 0.11
N ILE A 84 -10.73 10.61 -0.77
CA ILE A 84 -11.02 9.22 -0.41
C ILE A 84 -9.93 8.62 0.50
N VAL A 85 -8.69 9.06 0.36
CA VAL A 85 -7.52 8.43 0.98
C VAL A 85 -6.82 9.36 1.98
N LEU A 86 -7.07 10.66 1.90
CA LEU A 86 -6.39 11.70 2.68
C LEU A 86 -6.38 11.41 4.20
N PHE A 87 -7.48 10.91 4.75
CA PHE A 87 -7.61 10.65 6.19
C PHE A 87 -7.00 9.32 6.65
N LEU A 88 -6.71 8.38 5.74
CA LEU A 88 -6.29 7.02 6.08
C LEU A 88 -4.93 6.96 6.80
N PRO A 89 -3.88 7.70 6.41
CA PRO A 89 -2.61 7.69 7.13
C PRO A 89 -2.75 8.15 8.58
N ALA A 90 -3.55 9.20 8.82
CA ALA A 90 -3.82 9.70 10.17
C ALA A 90 -4.60 8.68 11.01
N LEU A 91 -5.60 8.03 10.40
CA LEU A 91 -6.40 6.99 11.04
C LEU A 91 -5.54 5.76 11.40
N CYS A 92 -4.68 5.30 10.49
CA CYS A 92 -3.78 4.17 10.73
C CYS A 92 -2.79 4.47 11.87
N ARG A 93 -2.26 5.70 11.97
CA ARG A 93 -1.42 6.12 13.10
C ARG A 93 -2.18 6.05 14.42
N LYS A 94 -3.38 6.66 14.49
CA LYS A 94 -4.19 6.69 15.71
C LYS A 94 -4.53 5.28 16.21
N MET A 95 -4.77 4.34 15.29
CA MET A 95 -5.09 2.95 15.63
C MET A 95 -3.86 2.05 15.80
N GLY A 96 -2.65 2.54 15.51
CA GLY A 96 -1.40 1.79 15.62
C GLY A 96 -1.18 0.73 14.53
N VAL A 97 -1.86 0.86 13.39
CA VAL A 97 -1.75 -0.07 12.26
C VAL A 97 -0.67 0.41 11.30
N PRO A 98 0.28 -0.45 10.87
CA PRO A 98 1.31 -0.06 9.91
C PRO A 98 0.70 0.17 8.53
N TYR A 99 1.07 1.27 7.89
CA TYR A 99 0.59 1.62 6.55
C TYR A 99 1.71 1.84 5.55
N CYS A 100 1.43 1.52 4.29
CA CYS A 100 2.36 1.53 3.18
C CYS A 100 1.80 2.42 2.06
N ILE A 101 2.60 3.32 1.47
CA ILE A 101 2.19 4.11 0.31
C ILE A 101 2.86 3.54 -0.94
N LEU A 102 2.05 3.26 -1.96
CA LEU A 102 2.47 2.65 -3.21
C LEU A 102 2.19 3.57 -4.40
N LYS A 103 3.09 3.51 -5.39
CA LYS A 103 3.08 4.43 -6.53
C LYS A 103 1.88 4.29 -7.48
N SER A 104 1.16 3.17 -7.48
CA SER A 104 0.18 2.90 -8.55
C SER A 104 -1.03 2.08 -8.10
N LYS A 105 -2.24 2.64 -8.29
CA LYS A 105 -3.55 2.03 -8.06
C LYS A 105 -3.82 0.87 -9.01
N SER A 106 -3.24 0.92 -10.21
CA SER A 106 -3.32 -0.16 -11.20
C SER A 106 -2.58 -1.42 -10.74
N ARG A 107 -1.43 -1.26 -10.08
CA ARG A 107 -0.65 -2.40 -9.54
C ARG A 107 -1.39 -3.08 -8.39
N LEU A 108 -2.02 -2.30 -7.53
CA LEU A 108 -2.91 -2.82 -6.48
C LEU A 108 -4.13 -3.52 -7.09
N GLY A 109 -4.71 -2.93 -8.14
CA GLY A 109 -5.82 -3.52 -8.88
C GLY A 109 -5.47 -4.90 -9.44
N LEU A 110 -4.28 -5.06 -10.02
CA LEU A 110 -3.81 -6.32 -10.60
C LEU A 110 -3.81 -7.47 -9.58
N LEU A 111 -3.38 -7.22 -8.34
CA LEU A 111 -3.37 -8.22 -7.25
C LEU A 111 -4.77 -8.74 -6.91
N VAL A 112 -5.76 -7.86 -7.00
CA VAL A 112 -7.17 -8.13 -6.67
C VAL A 112 -7.98 -8.52 -7.91
N ARG A 113 -7.35 -8.51 -9.09
CA ARG A 113 -7.98 -8.74 -10.40
C ARG A 113 -9.09 -7.72 -10.69
N ARG A 114 -8.79 -6.45 -10.41
CA ARG A 114 -9.61 -5.28 -10.74
C ARG A 114 -8.77 -4.29 -11.55
N LYS A 115 -9.42 -3.41 -12.30
CA LYS A 115 -8.70 -2.39 -13.10
C LYS A 115 -7.93 -1.41 -12.20
N LYS A 116 -8.55 -0.97 -11.09
CA LYS A 116 -7.99 0.00 -10.14
C LYS A 116 -8.47 -0.33 -8.73
N THR A 117 -7.64 -0.11 -7.72
CA THR A 117 -8.02 -0.15 -6.30
C THR A 117 -7.25 0.92 -5.54
N SER A 118 -7.94 1.71 -4.72
CA SER A 118 -7.35 2.78 -3.91
C SER A 118 -6.56 2.24 -2.72
N CYS A 119 -7.13 1.28 -1.99
CA CYS A 119 -6.52 0.71 -0.79
C CYS A 119 -6.73 -0.79 -0.70
N ILE A 120 -5.76 -1.48 -0.09
CA ILE A 120 -5.78 -2.91 0.23
C ILE A 120 -5.36 -3.10 1.67
N ALA A 121 -5.98 -4.04 2.39
CA ALA A 121 -5.55 -4.46 3.72
C ALA A 121 -5.35 -5.97 3.82
N LEU A 122 -4.35 -6.35 4.60
CA LEU A 122 -4.13 -7.71 5.07
C LEU A 122 -4.67 -7.84 6.49
N THR A 123 -5.45 -8.89 6.73
CA THR A 123 -6.03 -9.21 8.04
C THR A 123 -5.22 -10.31 8.72
N ASP A 124 -4.99 -11.41 8.00
CA ASP A 124 -4.13 -12.50 8.43
C ASP A 124 -3.21 -12.94 7.29
N VAL A 125 -2.24 -13.78 7.64
CA VAL A 125 -1.31 -14.44 6.72
C VAL A 125 -1.21 -15.92 7.09
N ASN A 126 -0.87 -16.75 6.12
CA ASN A 126 -0.56 -18.16 6.37
C ASN A 126 0.71 -18.27 7.21
N GLN A 127 0.85 -19.39 7.91
CA GLN A 127 1.99 -19.61 8.80
C GLN A 127 3.34 -19.61 8.05
N ALA A 128 3.36 -20.10 6.81
CA ALA A 128 4.57 -20.14 5.97
C ALA A 128 5.17 -18.75 5.70
N ASP A 129 4.33 -17.73 5.51
CA ASP A 129 4.76 -16.38 5.13
C ASP A 129 4.92 -15.44 6.34
N ARG A 130 4.63 -15.93 7.55
CA ARG A 130 4.52 -15.10 8.75
C ARG A 130 5.84 -14.41 9.11
N THR A 131 6.96 -15.11 8.99
CA THR A 131 8.29 -14.57 9.30
C THR A 131 8.67 -13.44 8.33
N TYR A 132 8.40 -13.63 7.03
CA TYR A 132 8.63 -12.58 6.04
C TYR A 132 7.74 -11.37 6.29
N PHE A 133 6.47 -11.62 6.64
CA PHE A 133 5.49 -10.56 6.89
C PHE A 133 5.86 -9.69 8.11
N ILE A 134 6.43 -10.26 9.16
CA ILE A 134 6.89 -9.51 10.35
C ILE A 134 8.02 -8.55 9.96
N LYS A 135 9.03 -9.02 9.23
CA LYS A 135 10.14 -8.17 8.73
C LYS A 135 9.63 -7.03 7.85
N LEU A 136 8.63 -7.33 7.03
CA LEU A 136 8.01 -6.33 6.16
C LEU A 136 7.23 -5.28 6.97
N ILE A 137 6.49 -5.67 8.00
CA ILE A 137 5.81 -4.72 8.90
C ILE A 137 6.81 -3.80 9.59
N GLU A 138 7.90 -4.35 10.12
CA GLU A 138 8.92 -3.60 10.84
C GLU A 138 9.55 -2.51 9.95
N SER A 139 9.98 -2.90 8.75
CA SER A 139 10.53 -1.94 7.77
C SER A 139 9.51 -0.88 7.31
N ILE A 140 8.22 -1.21 7.23
CA ILE A 140 7.18 -0.22 6.88
C ILE A 140 6.91 0.73 8.05
N LYS A 141 6.88 0.22 9.27
CA LYS A 141 6.59 1.00 10.48
C LYS A 141 7.63 2.08 10.72
N THR A 142 8.92 1.73 10.62
CA THR A 142 10.03 2.69 10.74
C THR A 142 9.98 3.75 9.64
N ASN A 143 9.52 3.38 8.45
CA ASN A 143 9.47 4.30 7.32
C ASN A 143 8.31 5.30 7.38
N TYR A 144 7.14 4.91 7.91
CA TYR A 144 5.93 5.73 7.82
C TYR A 144 5.35 6.10 9.19
N ASN A 145 5.04 5.11 10.03
CA ASN A 145 4.34 5.33 11.29
C ASN A 145 5.21 6.12 12.29
N ASP A 146 6.49 5.77 12.41
CA ASP A 146 7.39 6.39 13.38
C ASP A 146 7.84 7.78 12.91
N ARG A 147 8.01 7.97 11.59
CA ARG A 147 8.37 9.26 10.96
C ARG A 147 7.17 10.17 10.65
N TYR A 148 6.00 9.91 11.21
CA TYR A 148 4.80 10.65 10.83
C TYR A 148 4.90 12.15 11.12
N ASP A 149 5.50 12.55 12.26
CA ASP A 149 5.59 13.97 12.61
C ASP A 149 6.55 14.74 11.70
N GLU A 150 7.60 14.09 11.22
CA GLU A 150 8.49 14.62 10.18
C GLU A 150 7.74 14.80 8.86
N ILE A 151 7.00 13.77 8.43
CA ILE A 151 6.21 13.81 7.19
C ILE A 151 5.17 14.92 7.23
N ARG A 152 4.54 15.16 8.39
CA ARG A 152 3.54 16.23 8.56
C ARG A 152 4.16 17.63 8.54
N LYS A 153 5.36 17.79 9.09
CA LYS A 153 6.08 19.08 9.16
C LYS A 153 6.84 19.38 7.87
N ASN A 154 7.21 18.35 7.11
CA ASN A 154 7.89 18.50 5.83
C ASN A 154 6.89 18.91 4.75
N TRP A 155 6.88 20.20 4.44
CA TRP A 155 6.12 20.72 3.33
C TRP A 155 6.97 20.60 2.06
N ASP A 156 6.50 19.78 1.12
CA ASP A 156 7.14 19.65 -0.18
C ASP A 156 6.56 20.67 -1.17
N GLY A 157 7.35 21.04 -2.17
CA GLY A 157 7.04 22.12 -3.11
C GLY A 157 8.13 23.19 -3.16
N GLY A 158 7.87 24.25 -3.92
CA GLY A 158 8.85 25.34 -4.08
C GLY A 158 10.06 25.00 -4.96
N GLN A 159 10.05 23.86 -5.66
CA GLN A 159 11.08 23.54 -6.64
C GLN A 159 10.92 24.44 -7.87
N LEU A 160 11.94 25.25 -8.13
CA LEU A 160 12.02 26.09 -9.32
C LEU A 160 12.16 25.23 -10.58
N GLY A 161 11.52 25.68 -11.67
CA GLY A 161 11.71 25.04 -12.97
C GLY A 161 13.19 25.07 -13.41
N ALA A 162 13.61 24.06 -14.16
CA ALA A 162 15.01 23.86 -14.55
C ALA A 162 15.67 25.11 -15.17
N LYS A 163 14.92 25.87 -15.99
CA LYS A 163 15.40 27.12 -16.60
C LYS A 163 15.70 28.20 -15.55
N SER A 164 14.78 28.42 -14.63
CA SER A 164 14.92 29.41 -13.55
C SER A 164 16.02 29.02 -12.57
N ALA A 165 16.11 27.74 -12.21
CA ALA A 165 17.17 27.20 -11.34
C ALA A 165 18.56 27.37 -11.98
N CYS A 166 18.71 27.07 -13.28
CA CYS A 166 19.96 27.26 -14.01
C CYS A 166 20.38 28.74 -14.09
N ARG A 167 19.42 29.66 -14.30
CA ARG A 167 19.68 31.10 -14.29
C ARG A 167 20.20 31.58 -12.93
N LEU A 168 19.56 31.18 -11.83
CA LEU A 168 20.00 31.52 -10.48
C LEU A 168 21.38 30.93 -10.18
N ALA A 169 21.63 29.67 -10.55
CA ALA A 169 22.92 29.03 -10.36
C ALA A 169 24.05 29.73 -11.15
N LYS A 170 23.78 30.24 -12.36
CA LYS A 170 24.74 31.05 -13.12
C LYS A 170 25.07 32.37 -12.41
N LEU A 171 24.05 33.06 -11.87
CA LEU A 171 24.23 34.30 -11.12
C LEU A 171 25.00 34.07 -9.81
N GLU A 172 24.70 33.00 -9.07
CA GLU A 172 25.43 32.62 -7.85
C GLU A 172 26.89 32.30 -8.15
N ARG A 173 27.17 31.56 -9.24
CA ARG A 173 28.55 31.28 -9.67
C ARG A 173 29.31 32.56 -10.05
N ALA A 174 28.66 33.50 -10.71
CA ALA A 174 29.28 34.79 -11.05
C ALA A 174 29.61 35.59 -9.78
N ARG A 175 28.65 35.72 -8.84
CA ARG A 175 28.85 36.38 -7.54
C ARG A 175 29.96 35.73 -6.71
N ALA A 176 30.02 34.40 -6.69
CA ALA A 176 31.07 33.67 -5.98
C ALA A 176 32.47 33.97 -6.55
N ARG A 177 32.61 34.02 -7.89
CA ARG A 177 33.86 34.39 -8.56
C ARG A 177 34.31 35.81 -8.21
N GLU A 178 33.38 36.76 -8.24
CA GLU A 178 33.66 38.15 -7.86
C GLU A 178 34.12 38.29 -6.40
N LEU A 179 33.51 37.53 -5.47
CA LEU A 179 33.89 37.52 -4.06
C LEU A 179 35.27 36.90 -3.82
N THR A 180 35.62 35.83 -4.54
CA THR A 180 36.96 35.23 -4.46
C THR A 180 38.05 36.12 -5.04
N GLN A 181 37.74 36.92 -6.06
CA GLN A 181 38.72 37.77 -6.73
C GLN A 181 38.91 39.13 -6.04
N LYS A 182 37.99 39.49 -5.14
CA LYS A 182 38.09 40.66 -4.25
C LYS A 182 38.84 40.37 -2.95
N ARG A 183 39.14 39.10 -2.66
CA ARG A 183 39.99 38.66 -1.55
C ARG A 183 41.43 38.55 -2.02
#